data_AF-A0A220U272-F1
#
_entry.id   AF-A0A220U272-F1
#
_cell.length_a   1.000
_cell.length_b   1.000
_cell.length_c   1.000
_cell.angle_alpha   90.00
_cell.angle_beta   90.00
_cell.angle_gamma   90.00
#
_symmetry.space_group_name_H-M   'P 1'
#
loop_
_entity.id
_entity.type
_entity.pdbx_description
1 polymer ?
#
loop_
_entity_poly.entity_id
_entity_poly.type
_entity_poly.pdbx_seq_one_letter_code
_entity_poly.pdbx_strand_id
1 'polypeptide(L)'
;MYLIAEQPYTKVQREVNSVEQVKIEHERVLYLYNEKLVTQHREFPIQEVLDVSYRTFGKEGGLLYLHTSGGLFTYTVTASPQKFIDAFKEHKKKISP
;
A
#
# COMPACT_ATOMS: atom_id res chain seq x y z
N MET A 1 3.50 -19.30 -5.82
CA MET A 1 2.89 -18.07 -5.30
C MET A 1 2.05 -18.33 -4.04
N TYR A 2 2.43 -17.76 -2.90
CA TYR A 2 1.65 -17.79 -1.65
C TYR A 2 1.58 -16.38 -1.02
N LEU A 3 0.48 -16.10 -0.31
CA LEU A 3 0.23 -14.82 0.34
C LEU A 3 1.05 -14.71 1.64
N ILE A 4 1.74 -13.59 1.82
CA ILE A 4 2.56 -13.29 3.02
C ILE A 4 1.81 -12.31 3.94
N ALA A 5 1.26 -11.24 3.37
CA ALA A 5 0.55 -10.21 4.12
C ALA A 5 -0.42 -9.45 3.21
N GLU A 6 -1.39 -8.78 3.83
CA GLU A 6 -2.32 -7.89 3.16
C GLU A 6 -2.49 -6.57 3.92
N GLN A 7 -2.77 -5.50 3.19
CA GLN A 7 -2.97 -4.17 3.75
C GLN A 7 -4.14 -3.46 3.07
N PRO A 8 -5.23 -3.17 3.79
CA PRO A 8 -6.30 -2.32 3.30
C PRO A 8 -5.81 -0.91 3.01
N TYR A 9 -6.31 -0.34 1.91
CA TYR A 9 -6.09 1.05 1.55
C TYR A 9 -7.39 1.64 0.98
N THR A 10 -7.57 2.94 1.18
CA THR A 10 -8.73 3.67 0.69
C THR A 10 -8.32 4.60 -0.44
N LYS A 11 -9.14 4.64 -1.49
CA LYS A 11 -9.08 5.75 -2.43
C LYS A 11 -10.09 6.79 -1.96
N VAL A 12 -9.61 7.86 -1.33
CA VAL A 12 -10.45 9.00 -0.97
C VAL A 12 -10.68 9.83 -2.23
N GLN A 13 -11.86 9.71 -2.84
CA GLN A 13 -12.34 10.70 -3.81
C GLN A 13 -13.18 11.73 -3.04
N ARG A 14 -12.66 12.97 -2.98
CA ARG A 14 -13.46 14.13 -2.56
C ARG A 14 -14.17 14.66 -3.79
N GLU A 15 -15.45 14.34 -3.94
CA GLU A 15 -16.31 15.05 -4.88
C GLU A 15 -16.91 16.25 -4.15
N VAL A 16 -16.60 17.45 -4.66
CA VAL A 16 -17.22 18.69 -4.20
C VAL A 16 -18.41 18.92 -5.12
N ASN A 17 -19.59 18.47 -4.71
CA ASN A 17 -20.83 18.90 -5.33
C ASN A 17 -21.33 20.16 -4.60
N SER A 18 -22.02 21.06 -5.31
CA SER A 18 -22.43 22.39 -4.83
C SER A 18 -23.33 22.39 -3.57
N VAL A 19 -23.67 21.23 -3.02
CA VAL A 19 -24.60 21.04 -1.90
C VAL A 19 -24.03 20.13 -0.80
N GLU A 20 -23.20 19.12 -1.12
CA GLU A 20 -22.61 18.19 -0.13
C GLU A 20 -21.22 17.67 -0.56
N GLN A 21 -20.33 17.42 0.42
CA GLN A 21 -19.07 16.69 0.21
C GLN A 21 -19.33 15.19 0.41
N VAL A 22 -19.40 14.42 -0.69
CA VAL A 22 -19.52 12.97 -0.59
C VAL A 22 -18.11 12.37 -0.59
N LYS A 23 -17.73 11.72 0.52
CA LYS A 23 -16.49 10.94 0.63
C LYS A 23 -16.79 9.52 0.18
N ILE A 24 -16.51 9.20 -1.08
CA ILE A 24 -16.60 7.82 -1.56
C ILE A 24 -15.29 7.13 -1.17
N GLU A 25 -15.36 6.22 -0.20
CA GLU A 25 -14.25 5.36 0.18
C GLU A 25 -14.34 4.05 -0.61
N HIS A 26 -13.47 3.87 -1.59
CA HIS A 26 -13.27 2.55 -2.18
C HIS A 26 -12.29 1.78 -1.32
N GLU A 27 -12.79 0.79 -0.59
CA GLU A 27 -11.96 -0.20 0.09
C GLU A 27 -11.25 -1.08 -0.94
N ARG A 28 -9.93 -1.14 -0.82
CA ARG A 28 -9.07 -1.95 -1.68
C ARG A 28 -7.99 -2.58 -0.82
N VAL A 29 -7.31 -3.59 -1.34
CA VAL A 29 -6.29 -4.33 -0.60
C VAL A 29 -5.00 -4.39 -1.42
N LEU A 30 -3.87 -4.09 -0.76
CA LEU A 30 -2.53 -4.45 -1.23
C LEU A 30 -2.23 -5.86 -0.73
N TYR A 31 -1.83 -6.75 -1.63
CA TYR A 31 -1.43 -8.11 -1.32
C TYR A 31 0.07 -8.27 -1.54
N LEU A 32 0.79 -8.73 -0.51
CA LEU A 32 2.18 -9.13 -0.62
C LEU A 32 2.24 -10.64 -0.82
N TYR A 33 2.69 -11.06 -1.99
CA TYR A 33 3.04 -12.44 -2.28
C TYR A 33 4.56 -12.62 -2.28
N ASN A 34 5.02 -13.86 -2.21
CA ASN A 34 6.44 -14.20 -2.25
C ASN A 34 7.16 -13.70 -3.52
N GLU A 35 6.46 -13.57 -4.64
CA GLU A 35 7.04 -13.18 -5.94
C GLU A 35 6.69 -11.76 -6.38
N LYS A 36 5.61 -11.17 -5.84
CA LYS A 36 5.09 -9.87 -6.29
C LYS A 36 4.21 -9.20 -5.24
N LEU A 37 4.06 -7.89 -5.34
CA LEU A 37 3.05 -7.11 -4.66
C LEU A 37 1.92 -6.78 -5.64
N VAL A 38 0.68 -7.02 -5.26
CA VAL A 38 -0.50 -6.79 -6.10
C VAL A 38 -1.38 -5.74 -5.46
N THR A 39 -1.88 -4.83 -6.29
CA THR A 39 -2.88 -3.83 -5.95
C THR A 39 -4.05 -3.95 -6.92
N GLN A 40 -5.13 -3.21 -6.68
CA GLN A 40 -6.31 -3.28 -7.56
C GLN A 40 -6.01 -3.05 -9.05
N HIS A 41 -5.00 -2.23 -9.37
CA HIS A 41 -4.73 -1.76 -10.74
C HIS A 41 -3.33 -2.11 -11.27
N ARG A 42 -2.45 -2.64 -10.42
CA ARG A 42 -1.04 -2.84 -10.73
C ARG A 42 -0.48 -4.05 -9.99
N GLU A 43 0.45 -4.73 -10.64
CA GLU A 43 1.31 -5.73 -10.04
C GLU A 43 2.76 -5.25 -10.10
N PHE A 44 3.52 -5.56 -9.07
CA PHE A 44 4.92 -5.18 -8.93
C PHE A 44 5.73 -6.43 -8.61
N PRO A 45 6.62 -6.90 -9.50
CA PRO A 45 7.56 -7.95 -9.16
C PRO A 45 8.36 -7.60 -7.90
N ILE A 46 8.55 -8.56 -6.99
CA ILE A 46 9.18 -8.27 -5.70
C ILE A 46 10.62 -7.76 -5.82
N GLN A 47 11.28 -8.08 -6.94
CA GLN A 47 12.62 -7.62 -7.28
C GLN A 47 12.63 -6.11 -7.61
N GLU A 48 11.54 -5.58 -8.18
CA GLU A 48 11.39 -4.18 -8.54
C GLU A 48 10.94 -3.31 -7.36
N VAL A 49 10.41 -3.91 -6.30
CA VAL A 49 10.08 -3.21 -5.06
C VAL A 49 11.34 -3.02 -4.22
N LEU A 50 11.75 -1.76 -4.06
CA LEU A 50 12.96 -1.35 -3.35
C LEU A 50 12.70 -1.17 -1.85
N ASP A 51 11.61 -0.48 -1.51
CA ASP A 51 11.24 -0.21 -0.11
C ASP A 51 9.73 0.02 0.04
N VAL A 52 9.23 -0.21 1.25
CA VAL A 52 7.87 0.15 1.66
C VAL A 52 7.96 0.97 2.94
N SER A 53 7.50 2.22 2.87
CA SER A 53 7.56 3.16 4.00
C SER A 53 6.18 3.75 4.29
N TYR A 54 5.98 4.24 5.51
CA TYR A 54 4.70 4.81 5.94
C TYR A 54 4.91 6.14 6.64
N ARG A 55 4.04 7.10 6.31
CA ARG A 55 3.97 8.41 6.96
C ARG A 55 2.55 8.68 7.44
N THR A 56 2.40 8.96 8.72
CA THR A 56 1.11 9.34 9.31
C THR A 56 0.67 10.72 8.83
N PHE A 57 -0.65 10.92 8.70
CA PHE A 57 -1.27 12.23 8.46
C PHE A 57 -2.29 12.52 9.55
N GLY A 58 -2.00 13.49 10.43
CA GLY A 58 -2.92 13.88 11.51
C GLY A 58 -3.18 12.76 12.52
N LYS A 59 -4.43 12.64 12.98
CA LYS A 59 -4.85 11.67 14.00
C LYS A 59 -5.38 10.34 13.43
N GLU A 60 -5.71 10.30 12.13
CA GLU A 60 -6.34 9.14 11.50
C GLU A 60 -5.64 8.80 10.17
N GLY A 61 -4.99 7.65 10.14
CA GLY A 61 -4.36 7.10 8.94
C GLY A 61 -3.07 7.79 8.48
N GLY A 62 -2.72 7.52 7.22
CA GLY A 62 -1.52 8.04 6.60
C GLY A 62 -1.32 7.58 5.16
N LEU A 63 -0.13 7.79 4.65
CA LEU A 63 0.29 7.42 3.31
C LEU A 63 1.32 6.30 3.39
N LEU A 64 1.00 5.18 2.75
CA LEU A 64 1.91 4.09 2.48
C LEU A 64 2.59 4.35 1.13
N TYR A 65 3.91 4.39 1.13
CA TYR A 65 4.75 4.60 -0.04
C TYR A 65 5.37 3.28 -0.46
N LEU A 66 5.20 2.96 -1.75
CA LEU A 66 5.82 1.85 -2.42
C LEU A 66 6.88 2.41 -3.36
N HIS A 67 8.14 2.28 -2.95
CA HIS A 67 9.29 2.68 -3.77
C HIS A 67 9.66 1.52 -4.69
N THR A 68 9.58 1.75 -6.00
CA THR A 68 9.95 0.77 -7.01
C THR A 68 11.02 1.32 -7.94
N SER A 69 11.70 0.46 -8.68
CA SER A 69 12.62 0.86 -9.75
C SER A 69 11.92 1.70 -10.84
N GLY A 70 10.61 1.49 -11.05
CA GLY A 70 9.78 2.23 -12.02
C GLY A 70 9.15 3.51 -11.48
N GLY A 71 9.37 3.87 -10.21
CA GLY A 71 8.85 5.09 -9.59
C GLY A 71 8.23 4.88 -8.21
N LEU A 72 7.67 5.97 -7.67
CA LEU A 72 7.01 6.00 -6.37
C LEU A 72 5.49 5.90 -6.51
N PHE A 73 4.88 4.97 -5.77
CA PHE A 73 3.43 4.84 -5.68
C PHE A 73 2.96 5.09 -4.24
N THR A 74 1.82 5.76 -4.10
CA THR A 74 1.31 6.17 -2.81
C THR A 74 -0.11 5.67 -2.61
N TYR A 75 -0.39 5.12 -1.43
CA TYR A 75 -1.68 4.56 -1.06
C TYR A 75 -2.12 5.14 0.28
N THR A 76 -3.33 5.70 0.35
CA THR A 76 -3.90 6.19 1.61
C THR A 76 -4.39 5.01 2.42
N VAL A 77 -3.96 4.90 3.67
CA VAL A 77 -4.35 3.82 4.60
C VAL A 77 -4.97 4.43 5.85
N THR A 78 -6.06 3.84 6.31
CA THR A 78 -6.77 4.24 7.55
C THR A 78 -6.31 3.40 8.75
N ALA A 79 -5.90 2.16 8.50
CA ALA A 79 -5.30 1.26 9.47
C ALA A 79 -3.76 1.33 9.43
N SER A 80 -3.11 1.05 10.56
CA SER A 80 -1.65 0.99 10.64
C SER A 80 -1.07 -0.09 9.72
N PRO A 81 -0.18 0.25 8.79
CA PRO A 81 0.41 -0.72 7.85
C PRO A 81 1.67 -1.41 8.39
N GLN A 82 1.97 -1.27 9.68
CA GLN A 82 3.23 -1.73 10.25
C GLN A 82 3.47 -3.24 10.02
N LYS A 83 2.44 -4.07 10.24
CA LYS A 83 2.53 -5.52 10.00
C LYS A 83 2.89 -5.86 8.55
N PHE A 84 2.33 -5.12 7.59
CA PHE A 84 2.62 -5.31 6.18
C PHE A 84 4.06 -4.91 5.83
N ILE A 85 4.53 -3.78 6.39
CA ILE A 85 5.91 -3.30 6.20
C ILE A 85 6.91 -4.28 6.79
N ASP A 86 6.65 -4.79 7.99
CA ASP A 86 7.53 -5.75 8.66
C ASP A 86 7.62 -7.05 7.88
N ALA A 87 6.48 -7.56 7.40
CA ALA A 87 6.42 -8.74 6.55
C ALA A 87 7.20 -8.55 5.23
N PHE A 88 7.06 -7.38 4.58
CA PHE A 88 7.86 -7.04 3.40
C PHE A 88 9.36 -7.03 3.69
N LYS A 89 9.79 -6.38 4.78
CA LYS A 89 11.20 -6.29 5.16
C LYS A 89 11.78 -7.66 5.50
N GLU A 90 11.03 -8.50 6.22
CA GLU A 90 11.45 -9.86 6.53
C GLU A 90 11.59 -10.70 5.26
N HIS A 91 10.61 -10.63 4.35
CA HIS A 91 10.67 -11.32 3.08
C HIS A 91 11.84 -10.84 2.22
N LYS A 92 12.07 -9.52 2.12
CA LYS A 92 13.18 -8.93 1.36
C LYS A 92 14.53 -9.42 1.88
N LYS A 93 14.73 -9.50 3.20
CA LYS A 93 15.95 -10.06 3.81
C LYS A 93 16.19 -11.52 3.46
N LYS A 94 15.15 -12.33 3.30
CA LYS A 94 15.27 -13.76 2.93
C LYS A 94 15.68 -13.97 1.47
N ILE A 95 15.35 -13.02 0.60
CA ILE A 95 15.62 -13.12 -0.85
C ILE A 95 16.81 -12.28 -1.32
N SER A 96 17.34 -11.41 -0.46
CA SER A 96 18.59 -10.69 -0.70
C SER A 96 19.78 -11.59 -0.35
N PRO A 97 20.73 -11.81 -1.28
CA PRO A 97 21.93 -12.63 -1.06
C PRO A 97 22.91 -12.03 -0.05
#